data_AF-A0A2V3U8E2-F1
#
_entry.id   AF-A0A2V3U8E2-F1
#
_cell.length_a   1.000
_cell.length_b   1.000
_cell.length_c   1.000
_cell.angle_alpha   90.00
_cell.angle_beta   90.00
_cell.angle_gamma   90.00
#
_symmetry.space_group_name_H-M   'P 1'
#
loop_
_entity.id
_entity.type
_entity.pdbx_description
1 polymer ?
#
loop_
_entity_poly.entity_id
_entity_poly.type
_entity_poly.pdbx_seq_one_letter_code
_entity_poly.pdbx_strand_id
1 'polypeptide(L)'
;MIRAAARCDGTQKLYEKYGRVTQAYCADSESRRMNRPTRWVLWTLTNITVLLTLNGAISLGVWVVVRSMTFADPFAEQAASHYLRAIPAEIELTSMIAQGSDMTLFDPLIPIRREACGGAAFQLSDEAAAQLEFRGLAHLGSARTGRGYVGGPEEPYWTYQPWQETPVPSTWIGDGKWASGFGCLKEGARHFDADAVYKAVREPGAYFTTGRESEMVIIPRLRLLVLTYLG
;
A
#
# COMPACT_ATOMS: atom_id res chain seq x y z
N MET A 1 19.98 41.98 -74.26
CA MET A 1 19.58 41.74 -72.86
C MET A 1 20.55 40.74 -72.24
N ILE A 2 21.49 41.21 -71.42
CA ILE A 2 22.44 40.36 -70.70
C ILE A 2 22.03 40.41 -69.22
N ARG A 3 21.62 39.26 -68.66
CA ARG A 3 21.39 39.12 -67.21
C ARG A 3 22.73 38.82 -66.55
N ALA A 4 23.24 39.75 -65.75
CA ALA A 4 24.36 39.51 -64.86
C ALA A 4 23.90 38.71 -63.65
N ALA A 5 24.55 37.57 -63.40
CA ALA A 5 24.39 36.80 -62.18
C ALA A 5 25.27 37.42 -61.08
N ALA A 6 24.65 37.94 -60.02
CA ALA A 6 25.36 38.42 -58.85
C ALA A 6 25.87 37.22 -58.03
N ARG A 7 27.20 37.14 -57.88
CA ARG A 7 27.90 36.19 -57.01
C ARG A 7 28.19 36.92 -55.70
N CYS A 8 27.57 36.49 -54.60
CA CYS A 8 27.80 37.07 -53.27
C CYS A 8 29.18 36.61 -52.76
N ASP A 9 30.11 37.55 -52.67
CA ASP A 9 31.42 37.36 -52.07
C ASP A 9 31.62 38.48 -51.05
N GLY A 10 31.88 38.09 -49.79
CA GLY A 10 32.31 39.01 -48.73
C GLY A 10 31.28 40.02 -48.22
N THR A 11 31.15 40.10 -46.90
CA THR A 11 30.37 41.11 -46.17
C THR A 11 30.79 42.53 -46.55
N GLN A 12 30.03 43.19 -47.43
CA GLN A 12 30.13 44.63 -47.66
C GLN A 12 29.05 45.34 -46.85
N LYS A 13 29.45 46.10 -45.81
CA LYS A 13 28.57 47.09 -45.18
C LYS A 13 28.39 48.27 -46.13
N LEU A 14 27.32 48.23 -46.92
CA LEU A 14 26.82 49.40 -47.65
C LEU A 14 26.14 50.34 -46.65
N TYR A 15 26.78 51.46 -46.34
CA TYR A 15 26.13 52.61 -45.71
C TYR A 15 25.37 53.36 -46.79
N GLU A 16 24.04 53.24 -46.83
CA GLU A 16 23.20 53.99 -47.74
C GLU A 16 22.20 54.88 -46.99
N LYS A 17 22.17 56.13 -47.44
CA LYS A 17 21.63 57.34 -46.82
C LYS A 17 20.11 57.47 -46.96
N TYR A 18 19.33 56.38 -46.90
CA TYR A 18 17.86 56.48 -46.87
C TYR A 18 17.28 55.32 -46.05
N GLY A 19 16.58 55.67 -44.97
CA GLY A 19 16.16 54.74 -43.92
C GLY A 19 15.24 53.61 -44.41
N ARG A 20 15.82 52.41 -44.55
CA ARG A 20 15.21 51.13 -44.15
C ARG A 20 16.29 50.03 -44.19
N VAL A 21 16.72 49.56 -43.02
CA VAL A 21 17.66 48.43 -42.92
C VAL A 21 16.87 47.13 -43.06
N THR A 22 16.85 46.53 -44.24
CA THR A 22 16.49 45.11 -44.37
C THR A 22 17.76 44.29 -44.21
N GLN A 23 17.92 43.70 -43.02
CA GLN A 23 18.99 42.77 -42.72
C GLN A 23 18.73 41.46 -43.47
N ALA A 24 19.35 41.29 -44.64
CA ALA A 24 19.36 40.02 -45.36
C ALA A 24 20.28 39.05 -44.59
N TYR A 25 19.69 38.18 -43.78
CA TYR A 25 20.40 37.06 -43.17
C TYR A 25 20.89 36.12 -44.28
N CYS A 26 22.21 36.07 -44.50
CA CYS A 26 22.83 34.96 -45.20
C CYS A 26 22.70 33.73 -44.30
N ALA A 27 21.61 32.98 -44.49
CA ALA A 27 21.43 31.69 -43.84
C ALA A 27 22.57 30.77 -44.31
N ASP A 28 23.33 30.33 -43.31
CA ASP A 28 24.50 29.47 -43.39
C ASP A 28 24.33 28.31 -44.40
N SER A 29 25.24 28.25 -45.36
CA SER A 29 25.23 27.29 -46.47
C SER A 29 25.73 25.88 -46.07
N GLU A 30 26.13 25.68 -44.81
CA GLU A 30 26.61 24.38 -44.32
C GLU A 30 25.53 23.28 -44.32
N SER A 31 24.24 23.61 -44.37
CA SER A 31 23.17 22.60 -44.43
C SER A 31 23.05 21.87 -45.78
N ARG A 32 23.77 22.30 -46.84
CA ARG A 32 23.62 21.74 -48.20
C ARG A 32 24.56 20.59 -48.57
N ARG A 33 25.39 20.07 -47.65
CA ARG A 33 26.32 18.95 -47.94
C ARG A 33 26.08 17.66 -47.15
N MET A 34 24.89 17.45 -46.59
CA MET A 34 24.53 16.10 -46.14
C MET A 34 24.10 15.24 -47.34
N ASN A 35 24.76 14.09 -47.52
CA ASN A 35 24.36 13.12 -48.53
C ASN A 35 22.93 12.59 -48.23
N ARG A 36 22.20 12.17 -49.27
CA ARG A 36 20.83 11.64 -49.12
C ARG A 36 20.70 10.53 -48.05
N PRO A 37 21.61 9.54 -47.94
CA PRO A 37 21.47 8.50 -46.91
C PRO A 37 21.65 9.03 -45.49
N THR A 38 22.58 9.95 -45.24
CA THR A 38 22.78 10.57 -43.91
C THR A 38 21.55 11.35 -43.48
N ARG A 39 20.88 12.06 -44.40
CA ARG A 39 19.62 12.76 -44.10
C ARG A 39 18.48 11.80 -43.76
N TRP A 40 18.41 10.65 -44.43
CA TRP A 40 17.43 9.61 -44.13
C TRP A 40 17.67 8.99 -42.75
N VAL A 41 18.92 8.65 -42.42
CA VAL A 41 19.31 8.09 -41.11
C VAL A 41 19.04 9.06 -39.96
N LEU A 42 19.40 10.34 -40.11
CA LEU A 42 19.11 11.35 -39.09
C LEU A 42 17.59 11.49 -38.85
N TRP A 43 16.79 11.46 -39.92
CA TRP A 43 15.34 11.53 -39.81
C TRP A 43 14.75 10.29 -39.12
N THR A 44 15.21 9.08 -39.44
CA THR A 44 14.71 7.85 -38.80
C THR A 44 15.09 7.78 -37.33
N LEU A 45 16.34 8.10 -36.98
CA LEU A 45 16.79 8.13 -35.58
C LEU A 45 16.01 9.16 -34.76
N THR A 46 15.79 10.36 -35.30
CA THR A 46 15.01 11.40 -34.61
C THR A 46 13.58 10.93 -34.33
N ASN A 47 12.91 10.30 -35.31
CA ASN A 47 11.56 9.77 -35.11
C ASN A 47 11.52 8.63 -34.08
N ILE A 48 12.51 7.72 -34.08
CA ILE A 48 12.60 6.65 -33.08
C ILE A 48 12.80 7.23 -31.68
N THR A 49 13.69 8.20 -31.50
CA THR A 49 13.89 8.87 -30.21
C THR A 49 12.61 9.53 -29.72
N VAL A 50 11.88 10.25 -30.59
CA VAL A 50 10.60 10.86 -30.24
C VAL A 50 9.59 9.79 -29.78
N LEU A 51 9.46 8.68 -30.51
CA LEU A 51 8.55 7.59 -30.14
C LEU A 51 8.91 6.95 -28.79
N LEU A 52 10.19 6.72 -28.52
CA LEU A 52 10.64 6.15 -27.24
C LEU A 52 10.38 7.12 -26.08
N THR A 53 10.66 8.41 -26.26
CA THR A 53 10.39 9.43 -25.23
C THR A 53 8.88 9.57 -24.95
N LEU A 54 8.05 9.52 -25.99
CA LEU A 54 6.60 9.57 -25.84
C LEU A 54 6.06 8.34 -25.10
N ASN A 55 6.49 7.14 -25.47
CA ASN A 55 6.08 5.90 -24.80
C ASN A 55 6.56 5.88 -23.34
N GLY A 56 7.81 6.30 -23.08
CA GLY A 56 8.32 6.42 -21.71
C GLY A 56 7.50 7.39 -20.86
N ALA A 57 7.14 8.55 -21.42
CA ALA A 57 6.29 9.53 -20.75
C ALA A 57 4.87 8.99 -20.49
N ILE A 58 4.29 8.25 -21.45
CA ILE A 58 2.98 7.60 -21.27
C ILE A 58 3.07 6.53 -20.18
N SER A 59 4.06 5.65 -20.20
CA SER A 59 4.24 4.63 -19.17
C SER A 59 4.45 5.22 -17.79
N LEU A 60 5.24 6.30 -17.68
CA LEU A 60 5.41 7.03 -16.43
C LEU A 60 4.09 7.66 -15.97
N GLY A 61 3.36 8.30 -16.88
CA GLY A 61 2.04 8.89 -16.60
C GLY A 61 1.03 7.86 -16.12
N VAL A 62 0.94 6.71 -16.80
CA VAL A 62 0.11 5.58 -16.40
C VAL A 62 0.54 5.05 -15.03
N TRP A 63 1.85 4.88 -14.77
CA TRP A 63 2.34 4.44 -13.47
C TRP A 63 2.01 5.42 -12.35
N VAL A 64 2.17 6.73 -12.57
CA VAL A 64 1.78 7.78 -11.61
C VAL A 64 0.28 7.71 -11.34
N VAL A 65 -0.55 7.61 -12.39
CA VAL A 65 -2.01 7.51 -12.25
C VAL A 65 -2.38 6.24 -11.47
N VAL A 66 -1.89 5.08 -11.87
CA VAL A 66 -2.14 3.78 -11.20
C VAL A 66 -1.69 3.80 -9.74
N ARG A 67 -0.54 4.42 -9.44
CA ARG A 67 -0.04 4.56 -8.07
C ARG A 67 -0.87 5.55 -7.24
N SER A 68 -1.42 6.59 -7.87
CA SER A 68 -2.25 7.61 -7.22
C SER A 68 -3.72 7.22 -7.07
N MET A 69 -4.18 6.25 -7.85
CA MET A 69 -5.51 5.68 -7.70
C MET A 69 -5.52 4.85 -6.41
N THR A 70 -6.28 5.32 -5.41
CA THR A 70 -6.75 4.47 -4.32
C THR A 70 -7.79 3.54 -4.91
N PHE A 71 -7.35 2.43 -5.53
CA PHE A 71 -8.26 1.33 -5.76
C PHE A 71 -8.80 0.94 -4.39
N ALA A 72 -10.12 1.05 -4.19
CA ALA A 72 -10.74 0.36 -3.07
C ALA A 72 -10.31 -1.09 -3.22
N ASP A 73 -9.52 -1.58 -2.26
CA ASP A 73 -8.99 -2.93 -2.29
C ASP A 73 -10.18 -3.87 -2.46
N PRO A 74 -10.37 -4.51 -3.64
CA PRO A 74 -11.56 -5.29 -3.93
C PRO A 74 -11.66 -6.51 -3.01
N PHE A 75 -10.58 -6.83 -2.28
CA PHE A 75 -10.53 -7.89 -1.30
C PHE A 75 -10.65 -7.38 0.13
N ALA A 76 -10.68 -6.06 0.39
CA ALA A 76 -10.79 -5.54 1.75
C ALA A 76 -12.12 -5.92 2.41
N GLU A 77 -13.23 -5.93 1.67
CA GLU A 77 -14.52 -6.37 2.19
C GLU A 77 -14.52 -7.88 2.50
N GLN A 78 -13.92 -8.68 1.61
CA GLN A 78 -13.80 -10.12 1.80
C GLN A 78 -12.89 -10.45 2.99
N ALA A 79 -11.75 -9.76 3.11
CA ALA A 79 -10.82 -9.93 4.21
C ALA A 79 -11.44 -9.46 5.55
N ALA A 80 -12.13 -8.31 5.56
CA ALA A 80 -12.88 -7.85 6.72
C ALA A 80 -13.92 -8.88 7.17
N SER A 81 -14.67 -9.46 6.22
CA SER A 81 -15.65 -10.51 6.52
C SER A 81 -14.99 -11.76 7.10
N HIS A 82 -13.82 -12.15 6.59
CA HIS A 82 -13.07 -13.31 7.07
C HIS A 82 -12.62 -13.11 8.52
N TYR A 83 -11.94 -12.01 8.82
CA TYR A 83 -11.48 -11.71 10.17
C TYR A 83 -12.64 -11.48 11.15
N LEU A 84 -13.72 -10.82 10.72
CA LEU A 84 -14.89 -10.58 11.58
C LEU A 84 -15.57 -11.89 11.99
N ARG A 85 -15.62 -12.89 11.09
CA ARG A 85 -16.17 -14.22 11.39
C ARG A 85 -15.39 -14.94 12.48
N ALA A 86 -14.09 -14.68 12.61
CA ALA A 86 -13.24 -15.26 13.64
C ALA A 86 -13.50 -14.67 15.04
N ILE A 87 -14.20 -13.54 15.16
CA ILE A 87 -14.38 -12.84 16.45
C ILE A 87 -15.73 -13.22 17.07
N PRO A 88 -15.78 -13.53 18.39
CA PRO A 88 -17.03 -13.81 19.09
C PRO A 88 -18.10 -12.73 18.89
N ALA A 89 -19.37 -13.14 18.84
CA ALA A 89 -20.50 -12.25 18.51
C ALA A 89 -20.78 -11.23 19.62
N GLU A 90 -20.47 -11.60 20.86
CA GLU A 90 -20.66 -10.82 22.08
C GLU A 90 -19.75 -9.60 22.14
N ILE A 91 -18.67 -9.59 21.35
CA ILE A 91 -17.79 -8.43 21.21
C ILE A 91 -18.31 -7.61 20.03
N GLU A 92 -18.98 -6.50 20.35
CA GLU A 92 -19.48 -5.60 19.32
C GLU A 92 -18.36 -4.74 18.72
N LEU A 93 -18.28 -4.78 17.40
CA LEU A 93 -17.29 -4.10 16.59
C LEU A 93 -17.98 -3.18 15.60
N THR A 94 -17.38 -2.01 15.34
CA THR A 94 -17.93 -1.02 14.40
C THR A 94 -17.28 -1.11 13.03
N SER A 95 -15.95 -1.23 12.97
CA SER A 95 -15.22 -1.31 11.71
C SER A 95 -13.87 -1.99 11.86
N MET A 96 -13.36 -2.55 10.77
CA MET A 96 -11.94 -2.93 10.66
C MET A 96 -11.14 -1.69 10.31
N ILE A 97 -10.11 -1.38 11.11
CA ILE A 97 -9.27 -0.19 10.90
C ILE A 97 -7.90 -0.53 10.33
N ALA A 98 -7.48 -1.78 10.45
CA ALA A 98 -6.21 -2.25 9.90
C ALA A 98 -6.29 -3.75 9.57
N GLN A 99 -5.55 -4.14 8.54
CA GLN A 99 -5.24 -5.53 8.25
C GLN A 99 -3.84 -5.63 7.64
N GLY A 100 -3.23 -6.80 7.73
CA GLY A 100 -1.97 -7.07 7.05
C GLY A 100 -1.64 -8.56 7.07
N SER A 101 -0.85 -8.97 6.08
CA SER A 101 -0.33 -10.32 5.93
C SER A 101 1.01 -10.28 5.19
N ASP A 102 1.88 -11.24 5.46
CA ASP A 102 3.07 -11.49 4.62
C ASP A 102 2.76 -12.34 3.38
N MET A 103 1.51 -12.81 3.23
CA MET A 103 1.10 -13.59 2.07
C MET A 103 1.12 -12.75 0.79
N THR A 104 1.71 -13.31 -0.25
CA THR A 104 1.74 -12.72 -1.60
C THR A 104 0.88 -13.52 -2.58
N LEU A 105 0.46 -12.86 -3.67
CA LEU A 105 -0.28 -13.50 -4.76
C LEU A 105 0.45 -14.69 -5.41
N PHE A 106 1.76 -14.81 -5.21
CA PHE A 106 2.58 -15.87 -5.80
C PHE A 106 2.86 -17.02 -4.83
N ASP A 107 2.53 -16.89 -3.54
CA ASP A 107 2.79 -17.94 -2.54
C ASP A 107 2.14 -19.29 -2.89
N PRO A 108 0.94 -19.36 -3.52
CA PRO A 108 0.38 -20.63 -3.97
C PRO A 108 1.23 -21.37 -5.02
N LEU A 109 2.16 -20.68 -5.69
CA LEU A 109 3.05 -21.24 -6.71
C LEU A 109 4.37 -21.76 -6.12
N ILE A 110 4.62 -21.53 -4.82
CA ILE A 110 5.85 -21.96 -4.15
C ILE A 110 5.60 -23.34 -3.52
N PRO A 111 6.37 -24.39 -3.88
CA PRO A 111 6.14 -25.76 -3.40
C PRO A 111 6.44 -25.95 -1.91
N ILE A 112 7.16 -25.02 -1.28
CA ILE A 112 7.43 -24.98 0.16
C ILE A 112 6.72 -23.75 0.72
N ARG A 113 5.59 -23.94 1.39
CA ARG A 113 4.88 -22.86 2.07
C ARG A 113 5.62 -22.52 3.36
N ARG A 114 5.95 -21.25 3.54
CA ARG A 114 6.30 -20.71 4.86
C ARG A 114 4.99 -20.55 5.65
N GLU A 115 5.07 -20.67 6.97
CA GLU A 115 3.99 -20.22 7.86
C GLU A 115 3.73 -18.74 7.53
N ALA A 116 2.47 -18.40 7.29
CA ALA A 116 2.02 -17.05 7.06
C ALA A 116 1.78 -16.35 8.40
N CYS A 117 2.11 -15.06 8.46
CA CYS A 117 1.82 -14.19 9.57
C CYS A 117 0.86 -13.08 9.13
N GLY A 118 0.10 -12.56 10.09
CA GLY A 118 -0.76 -11.43 9.82
C GLY A 118 -1.74 -11.15 10.93
N GLY A 119 -2.75 -10.37 10.59
CA GLY A 119 -3.84 -10.06 11.49
C GLY A 119 -4.70 -8.90 11.04
N ALA A 120 -5.63 -8.53 11.91
CA ALA A 120 -6.52 -7.41 11.74
C ALA A 120 -6.76 -6.68 13.07
N ALA A 121 -7.02 -5.38 12.98
CA ALA A 121 -7.44 -4.56 14.09
C ALA A 121 -8.82 -3.98 13.83
N PHE A 122 -9.66 -3.99 14.85
CA PHE A 122 -11.05 -3.55 14.82
C PHE A 122 -11.33 -2.52 15.89
N GLN A 123 -12.18 -1.58 15.53
CA GLN A 123 -12.76 -0.61 16.45
C GLN A 123 -13.89 -1.29 17.24
N LEU A 124 -13.80 -1.24 18.57
CA LEU A 124 -14.91 -1.62 19.47
C LEU A 124 -16.04 -0.59 19.38
N SER A 125 -17.29 -1.01 19.60
CA SER A 125 -18.36 -0.04 19.90
C SER A 125 -18.08 0.68 21.22
N ASP A 126 -18.61 1.90 21.37
CA ASP A 126 -18.49 2.65 22.62
C ASP A 126 -19.12 1.88 23.79
N GLU A 127 -20.25 1.23 23.52
CA GLU A 127 -20.97 0.38 24.46
C GLU A 127 -20.12 -0.82 24.88
N ALA A 128 -19.53 -1.57 23.94
CA ALA A 128 -18.68 -2.71 24.27
C ALA A 128 -17.43 -2.30 25.05
N ALA A 129 -16.77 -1.21 24.65
CA ALA A 129 -15.64 -0.68 25.39
C ALA A 129 -16.02 -0.31 26.83
N ALA A 130 -17.14 0.41 27.02
CA ALA A 130 -17.62 0.79 28.35
C ALA A 130 -18.02 -0.43 29.21
N GLN A 131 -18.67 -1.44 28.62
CA GLN A 131 -19.01 -2.67 29.34
C GLN A 131 -17.76 -3.45 29.76
N LEU A 132 -16.73 -3.50 28.91
CA LEU A 132 -15.46 -4.13 29.23
C LEU A 132 -14.71 -3.37 30.33
N GLU A 133 -14.70 -2.04 30.30
CA GLU A 133 -14.08 -1.24 31.37
C GLU A 133 -14.79 -1.42 32.72
N PHE A 134 -16.12 -1.53 32.70
CA PHE A 134 -16.91 -1.63 33.94
C PHE A 134 -17.00 -3.04 34.50
N ARG A 135 -17.18 -4.06 33.65
CA ARG A 135 -17.42 -5.46 34.06
C ARG A 135 -16.22 -6.37 33.85
N GLY A 136 -15.23 -5.95 33.06
CA GLY A 136 -14.05 -6.73 32.72
C GLY A 136 -14.37 -8.10 32.14
N LEU A 137 -13.65 -9.13 32.60
CA LEU A 137 -13.82 -10.52 32.16
C LEU A 137 -15.25 -11.05 32.29
N ALA A 138 -16.06 -10.52 33.22
CA ALA A 138 -17.45 -10.94 33.37
C ALA A 138 -18.31 -10.58 32.16
N HIS A 139 -17.96 -9.53 31.40
CA HIS A 139 -18.64 -9.20 30.14
C HIS A 139 -18.28 -10.19 29.03
N LEU A 140 -17.02 -10.63 28.98
CA LEU A 140 -16.55 -11.59 27.98
C LEU A 140 -17.11 -13.00 28.22
N GLY A 141 -17.41 -13.36 29.47
CA GLY A 141 -18.18 -14.56 29.81
C GLY A 141 -17.72 -15.82 29.07
N SER A 142 -18.64 -16.42 28.29
CA SER A 142 -18.38 -17.59 27.44
C SER A 142 -18.07 -17.26 25.98
N ALA A 143 -17.83 -16.00 25.63
CA ALA A 143 -17.58 -15.50 24.28
C ALA A 143 -16.24 -16.03 23.74
N ARG A 144 -16.23 -17.29 23.32
CA ARG A 144 -14.99 -18.03 22.97
C ARG A 144 -14.98 -18.58 21.57
N THR A 145 -16.08 -18.48 20.83
CA THR A 145 -16.17 -19.04 19.48
C THR A 145 -16.44 -17.91 18.49
N GLY A 146 -15.67 -17.88 17.40
CA GLY A 146 -15.88 -16.91 16.33
C GLY A 146 -17.31 -16.98 15.77
N ARG A 147 -17.97 -15.81 15.62
CA ARG A 147 -19.38 -15.70 15.22
C ARG A 147 -19.73 -16.43 13.93
N GLY A 148 -18.78 -16.54 13.02
CA GLY A 148 -18.98 -17.16 11.71
C GLY A 148 -18.81 -18.67 11.69
N TYR A 149 -18.50 -19.30 12.82
CA TYR A 149 -18.11 -20.71 12.90
C TYR A 149 -18.91 -21.52 13.93
N VAL A 150 -19.78 -20.87 14.72
CA VAL A 150 -20.67 -21.54 15.67
C VAL A 150 -21.53 -22.59 14.97
N GLY A 151 -21.53 -23.82 15.48
CA GLY A 151 -22.24 -24.98 14.94
C GLY A 151 -21.65 -25.56 13.65
N GLY A 152 -20.52 -25.05 13.19
CA GLY A 152 -19.86 -25.45 11.94
C GLY A 152 -18.74 -26.49 12.13
N PRO A 153 -18.28 -27.14 11.05
CA PRO A 153 -17.17 -28.10 11.12
C PRO A 153 -15.83 -27.46 11.51
N GLU A 154 -15.68 -26.16 11.28
CA GLU A 154 -14.49 -25.38 11.63
C GLU A 154 -14.55 -24.77 13.03
N GLU A 155 -15.65 -24.97 13.77
CA GLU A 155 -15.82 -24.45 15.14
C GLU A 155 -14.60 -24.73 16.03
N PRO A 156 -14.07 -25.97 16.13
CA PRO A 156 -12.98 -26.27 17.04
C PRO A 156 -11.69 -25.50 16.74
N TYR A 157 -11.50 -25.10 15.48
CA TYR A 157 -10.35 -24.29 15.07
C TYR A 157 -10.51 -22.82 15.51
N TRP A 158 -11.75 -22.31 15.49
CA TRP A 158 -12.11 -20.94 15.85
C TRP A 158 -12.70 -20.80 17.26
N THR A 159 -12.47 -21.80 18.12
CA THR A 159 -12.73 -21.73 19.55
C THR A 159 -11.45 -21.38 20.31
N TYR A 160 -11.49 -20.27 21.03
CA TYR A 160 -10.39 -19.73 21.82
C TYR A 160 -10.40 -20.26 23.25
N GLN A 161 -9.27 -20.12 23.94
CA GLN A 161 -9.16 -20.37 25.38
C GLN A 161 -9.99 -19.36 26.20
N PRO A 162 -10.19 -19.59 27.50
CA PRO A 162 -10.79 -18.59 28.37
C PRO A 162 -10.02 -17.27 28.32
N TRP A 163 -10.76 -16.15 28.35
CA TRP A 163 -10.18 -14.83 28.41
C TRP A 163 -9.42 -14.61 29.71
N GLN A 164 -8.31 -13.90 29.60
CA GLN A 164 -7.45 -13.54 30.73
C GLN A 164 -7.17 -12.05 30.69
N GLU A 165 -6.95 -11.44 31.85
CA GLU A 165 -6.47 -10.06 31.91
C GLU A 165 -4.97 -10.03 31.64
N THR A 166 -4.54 -9.03 30.89
CA THR A 166 -3.14 -8.65 30.71
C THR A 166 -2.45 -8.40 32.06
N PRO A 167 -1.12 -8.59 32.16
CA PRO A 167 -0.15 -8.73 31.08
C PRO A 167 -0.22 -10.06 30.33
N VAL A 168 0.09 -10.02 29.03
CA VAL A 168 0.25 -11.24 28.21
C VAL A 168 1.49 -12.02 28.66
N PRO A 169 1.56 -13.33 28.39
CA PRO A 169 2.76 -14.12 28.67
C PRO A 169 4.01 -13.53 28.01
N SER A 170 5.17 -13.63 28.66
CA SER A 170 6.43 -13.11 28.11
C SER A 170 6.78 -13.70 26.74
N THR A 171 6.29 -14.91 26.43
CA THR A 171 6.44 -15.58 25.13
C THR A 171 5.71 -14.90 23.98
N TRP A 172 4.77 -13.99 24.24
CA TRP A 172 4.10 -13.18 23.21
C TRP A 172 4.97 -11.99 22.76
N ILE A 173 5.90 -11.56 23.62
CA ILE A 173 6.75 -10.39 23.40
C ILE A 173 8.07 -10.83 22.74
N GLY A 174 8.61 -10.00 21.85
CA GLY A 174 9.84 -10.31 21.10
C GLY A 174 9.50 -11.13 19.85
N ASP A 175 9.94 -12.38 19.80
CA ASP A 175 9.77 -13.26 18.63
C ASP A 175 8.55 -14.20 18.77
N GLY A 176 7.61 -13.85 19.64
CA GLY A 176 6.37 -14.60 19.86
C GLY A 176 5.42 -14.60 18.66
N LYS A 177 4.42 -15.49 18.68
CA LYS A 177 3.37 -15.56 17.65
C LYS A 177 2.65 -14.22 17.48
N TRP A 178 2.21 -13.63 18.59
CA TRP A 178 1.55 -12.32 18.61
C TRP A 178 2.44 -11.23 18.01
N ALA A 179 3.69 -11.09 18.48
CA ALA A 179 4.61 -10.06 17.99
C ALA A 179 4.95 -10.24 16.51
N SER A 180 5.09 -11.49 16.04
CA SER A 180 5.30 -11.82 14.63
C SER A 180 4.09 -11.42 13.79
N GLY A 181 2.89 -11.88 14.15
CA GLY A 181 1.64 -11.52 13.45
C GLY A 181 1.37 -10.02 13.47
N PHE A 182 1.56 -9.37 14.63
CA PHE A 182 1.44 -7.92 14.78
C PHE A 182 2.47 -7.16 13.93
N GLY A 183 3.69 -7.68 13.82
CA GLY A 183 4.72 -7.17 12.90
C GLY A 183 4.32 -7.25 11.42
N CYS A 184 3.39 -8.14 11.06
CA CYS A 184 2.87 -8.29 9.69
C CYS A 184 1.66 -7.38 9.42
N LEU A 185 1.15 -6.65 10.42
CA LEU A 185 0.16 -5.56 10.26
C LEU A 185 0.77 -4.22 9.80
N LYS A 186 2.09 -4.13 9.55
CA LYS A 186 2.86 -2.87 9.42
C LYS A 186 2.27 -1.78 8.51
N GLU A 187 1.64 -2.12 7.39
CA GLU A 187 1.02 -1.11 6.52
C GLU A 187 -0.30 -0.58 7.10
N GLY A 188 -1.12 -1.46 7.69
CA GLY A 188 -2.38 -1.10 8.35
C GLY A 188 -2.19 -0.48 9.75
N ALA A 189 -1.08 -0.76 10.43
CA ALA A 189 -0.77 -0.24 11.77
C ALA A 189 -0.64 1.29 11.81
N ARG A 190 -0.57 1.98 10.66
CA ARG A 190 -0.60 3.45 10.60
C ARG A 190 -1.93 4.06 11.07
N HIS A 191 -2.98 3.25 11.16
CA HIS A 191 -4.32 3.69 11.53
C HIS A 191 -4.57 3.70 13.05
N PHE A 192 -3.63 3.22 13.87
CA PHE A 192 -3.72 3.26 15.32
C PHE A 192 -2.34 3.37 15.98
N ASP A 193 -2.28 3.69 17.27
CA ASP A 193 -1.03 3.81 18.00
C ASP A 193 -0.49 2.42 18.41
N ALA A 194 0.43 1.88 17.60
CA ALA A 194 1.06 0.58 17.85
C ALA A 194 1.86 0.55 19.17
N ASP A 195 2.47 1.65 19.57
CA ASP A 195 3.22 1.72 20.83
C ASP A 195 2.28 1.66 22.03
N ALA A 196 1.13 2.31 21.95
CA ALA A 196 0.07 2.20 22.96
C ALA A 196 -0.47 0.77 23.08
N VAL A 197 -0.57 0.04 21.97
CA VAL A 197 -0.95 -1.39 21.95
C VAL A 197 0.14 -2.23 22.63
N TYR A 198 1.40 -2.06 22.25
CA TYR A 198 2.54 -2.75 22.89
C TYR A 198 2.64 -2.45 24.38
N LYS A 199 2.27 -1.24 24.82
CA LYS A 199 2.19 -0.90 26.24
C LYS A 199 1.01 -1.60 26.91
N ALA A 200 -0.17 -1.58 26.29
CA ALA A 200 -1.38 -2.18 26.84
C ALA A 200 -1.26 -3.70 27.07
N VAL A 201 -0.53 -4.43 26.23
CA VAL A 201 -0.33 -5.88 26.44
C VAL A 201 0.58 -6.20 27.65
N ARG A 202 1.33 -5.22 28.17
CA ARG A 202 2.27 -5.39 29.30
C ARG A 202 1.75 -4.86 30.63
N GLU A 203 0.59 -4.20 30.63
CA GLU A 203 -0.02 -3.58 31.80
C GLU A 203 -1.44 -4.15 31.98
N PRO A 204 -1.97 -4.24 33.21
CA PRO A 204 -3.37 -4.60 33.43
C PRO A 204 -4.36 -3.65 32.73
N GLY A 205 -5.60 -4.10 32.54
CA GLY A 205 -6.68 -3.31 31.92
C GLY A 205 -6.96 -3.63 30.44
N ALA A 206 -6.27 -4.61 29.85
CA ALA A 206 -6.64 -5.24 28.58
C ALA A 206 -6.92 -6.73 28.77
N TYR A 207 -7.59 -7.37 27.81
CA TYR A 207 -8.00 -8.77 27.89
C TYR A 207 -7.48 -9.56 26.70
N PHE A 208 -6.97 -10.76 26.91
CA PHE A 208 -6.42 -11.57 25.83
C PHE A 208 -6.94 -13.01 25.85
N THR A 209 -6.84 -13.67 24.70
CA THR A 209 -7.08 -15.10 24.56
C THR A 209 -6.22 -15.70 23.44
N THR A 210 -6.06 -17.02 23.45
CA THR A 210 -5.32 -17.81 22.46
C THR A 210 -6.23 -18.78 21.74
N GLY A 211 -6.08 -18.90 20.43
CA GLY A 211 -6.61 -19.98 19.60
C GLY A 211 -5.50 -20.94 19.20
N ARG A 212 -5.79 -21.80 18.22
CA ARG A 212 -4.81 -22.78 17.70
C ARG A 212 -3.64 -22.10 16.99
N GLU A 213 -3.94 -21.14 16.12
CA GLU A 213 -2.97 -20.40 15.29
C GLU A 213 -3.15 -18.88 15.42
N SER A 214 -4.01 -18.43 16.33
CA SER A 214 -4.37 -17.03 16.50
C SER A 214 -4.27 -16.56 17.94
N GLU A 215 -3.96 -15.29 18.12
CA GLU A 215 -3.85 -14.62 19.42
C GLU A 215 -4.59 -13.29 19.35
N MET A 216 -5.46 -13.03 20.33
CA MET A 216 -6.32 -11.86 20.35
C MET A 216 -6.12 -11.04 21.62
N VAL A 217 -6.17 -9.72 21.47
CA VAL A 217 -6.16 -8.74 22.57
C VAL A 217 -7.28 -7.73 22.36
N ILE A 218 -8.01 -7.44 23.42
CA ILE A 218 -8.99 -6.37 23.51
C ILE A 218 -8.46 -5.32 24.47
N ILE A 219 -8.44 -4.07 24.03
CA ILE A 219 -7.90 -2.92 24.76
C ILE A 219 -9.02 -1.87 24.87
N PRO A 220 -9.86 -1.94 25.91
CA PRO A 220 -11.04 -1.09 26.05
C PRO A 220 -10.71 0.41 26.02
N ARG A 221 -9.65 0.83 26.74
CA ARG A 221 -9.20 2.23 26.77
C ARG A 221 -8.81 2.81 25.41
N LEU A 222 -8.41 1.95 24.47
CA LEU A 222 -8.08 2.32 23.08
C LEU A 222 -9.25 2.02 22.13
N ARG A 223 -10.36 1.47 22.64
CA ARG A 223 -11.49 0.96 21.88
C ARG A 223 -11.06 0.02 20.75
N LEU A 224 -10.11 -0.84 21.03
CA LEU A 224 -9.43 -1.64 20.00
C LEU A 224 -9.51 -3.13 20.31
N LEU A 225 -9.74 -3.94 19.29
CA LEU A 225 -9.45 -5.37 19.29
C LEU A 225 -8.40 -5.65 18.24
N VAL A 226 -7.37 -6.42 18.60
CA VAL A 226 -6.32 -6.87 17.69
C VAL A 226 -6.33 -8.39 17.65
N LEU A 227 -6.51 -8.95 16.47
CA LEU A 227 -6.37 -10.37 16.17
C LEU A 227 -5.10 -10.56 15.34
N THR A 228 -4.25 -11.48 15.78
CA THR A 228 -3.02 -11.88 15.06
C THR A 228 -3.07 -13.37 14.78
N TYR A 229 -2.35 -13.81 13.74
CA TYR A 229 -2.15 -15.22 13.45
C TYR A 229 -0.71 -15.50 13.01
N LEU A 230 -0.31 -16.76 13.20
CA LEU A 230 0.91 -17.35 12.66
C LEU A 230 0.64 -18.84 12.37
N GLY A 231 0.68 -19.25 11.10
CA GLY A 231 0.38 -20.63 10.68
C GLY A 231 0.57 -20.91 9.19
#